data_AF-A0A8J3BVC5-F1
#
_entry.id   AF-A0A8J3BVC5-F1
#
_cell.length_a   1.000
_cell.length_b   1.000
_cell.length_c   1.000
_cell.angle_alpha   90.00
_cell.angle_beta   90.00
_cell.angle_gamma   90.00
#
_symmetry.space_group_name_H-M   'P 1'
#
loop_
_entity.id
_entity.type
_entity.pdbx_description
1 polymer ?
#
loop_
_entity_poly.entity_id
_entity_poly.type
_entity_poly.pdbx_seq_one_letter_code
_entity_poly.pdbx_strand_id
1 'polypeptide(L)'
;MTTTDVPGIGRGVHVALLGLDGSGKTTVARGLVDRLAAQGHKPKFMRWHDILDQVDRGDFPYVTVRQLLVEIWRTRYGGATDAHSLRVQHGPPSYEDFKRARLDPGPVYPVDAHRSGMVASAMLEFVTEMLIHTEVVEKYLSSGRIVVRDGFAYRNAMKVLQVANEIPRDDIPDDFIARAIEFVSETCSSPFLQPDVGVFMKVAPEECYRRIVARGGVGPFEDMGFTGKAGPSSFIELQGALHEEYERAATKWGWHIVDINECSPAEALDAVAEIAIAHVGSLQRTTEP
;
A
#
# COMPACT_ATOMS: atom_id res chain seq x y z
N MET A 1 -21.13 -15.45 -7.96
CA MET A 1 -21.22 -14.49 -9.09
C MET A 1 -20.60 -15.18 -10.29
N THR A 2 -21.40 -15.47 -11.30
CA THR A 2 -20.97 -16.14 -12.52
C THR A 2 -20.18 -15.15 -13.36
N THR A 3 -18.88 -15.38 -13.50
CA THR A 3 -18.05 -14.76 -14.54
C THR A 3 -18.70 -15.08 -15.87
N THR A 4 -19.26 -14.08 -16.54
CA THR A 4 -19.56 -14.17 -17.96
C THR A 4 -18.22 -14.18 -18.68
N ASP A 5 -17.65 -15.37 -18.85
CA ASP A 5 -16.51 -15.58 -19.73
C ASP A 5 -16.93 -15.16 -21.13
N VAL A 6 -16.49 -13.97 -21.55
CA VAL A 6 -16.57 -13.55 -22.95
C VAL A 6 -15.60 -14.46 -23.69
N PRO A 7 -16.06 -15.33 -24.62
CA PRO A 7 -15.18 -16.26 -25.29
C PRO A 7 -14.07 -15.50 -26.03
N GLY A 8 -12.81 -15.78 -25.68
CA GLY A 8 -11.62 -15.27 -26.38
C GLY A 8 -10.83 -14.15 -25.69
N ILE A 9 -11.23 -13.65 -24.52
CA ILE A 9 -10.42 -12.71 -23.73
C ILE A 9 -10.02 -13.40 -22.42
N GLY A 10 -8.78 -13.90 -22.33
CA GLY A 10 -8.23 -14.41 -21.08
C GLY A 10 -8.24 -13.33 -19.98
N ARG A 11 -8.37 -13.73 -18.71
CA ARG A 11 -8.22 -12.81 -17.57
C ARG A 11 -6.87 -12.10 -17.68
N GLY A 12 -6.88 -10.80 -17.43
CA GLY A 12 -5.68 -9.96 -17.36
C GLY A 12 -4.74 -10.36 -16.21
N VAL A 13 -3.58 -9.72 -16.13
CA VAL A 13 -2.53 -10.05 -15.15
C VAL A 13 -2.41 -8.95 -14.10
N HIS A 14 -2.39 -9.33 -12.84
CA HIS A 14 -2.16 -8.45 -11.70
C HIS A 14 -0.72 -8.57 -11.20
N VAL A 15 0.04 -7.48 -11.30
CA VAL A 15 1.40 -7.34 -10.76
C VAL A 15 1.36 -6.39 -9.58
N ALA A 16 1.80 -6.81 -8.39
CA ALA A 16 1.88 -5.97 -7.21
C ALA A 16 3.31 -5.85 -6.68
N LEU A 17 3.74 -4.62 -6.42
CA LEU A 17 5.04 -4.33 -5.81
C LEU A 17 4.87 -3.98 -4.32
N LEU A 18 5.51 -4.74 -3.44
CA LEU A 18 5.60 -4.48 -2.00
C LEU A 18 7.00 -4.01 -1.63
N GLY A 19 7.09 -3.15 -0.62
CA GLY A 19 8.36 -2.58 -0.16
C GLY A 19 8.17 -1.36 0.73
N LEU A 20 9.23 -1.00 1.43
CA LEU A 20 9.28 0.13 2.37
C LEU A 20 8.96 1.48 1.72
N ASP A 21 8.57 2.46 2.52
CA ASP A 21 8.57 3.86 2.05
C ASP A 21 10.00 4.21 1.57
N GLY A 22 10.15 4.85 0.41
CA GLY A 22 11.47 5.17 -0.16
C GLY A 22 12.13 4.07 -1.02
N SER A 23 11.55 2.87 -1.11
CA SER A 23 12.18 1.74 -1.82
C SER A 23 12.25 1.88 -3.35
N GLY A 24 11.56 2.85 -3.95
CA GLY A 24 11.56 3.07 -5.40
C GLY A 24 10.45 2.36 -6.19
N LYS A 25 9.47 1.74 -5.51
CA LYS A 25 8.31 1.07 -6.15
C LYS A 25 7.65 1.89 -7.25
N THR A 26 7.31 3.16 -6.99
CA THR A 26 6.65 4.01 -7.99
C THR A 26 7.46 4.15 -9.27
N THR A 27 8.79 4.29 -9.15
CA THR A 27 9.70 4.39 -10.29
C THR A 27 9.70 3.10 -11.09
N VAL A 28 9.85 1.95 -10.42
CA VAL A 28 9.86 0.64 -11.07
C VAL A 28 8.50 0.31 -11.68
N ALA A 29 7.38 0.56 -10.99
CA ALA A 29 6.04 0.31 -11.49
C ALA A 29 5.72 1.12 -12.77
N ARG A 30 6.12 2.40 -12.81
CA ARG A 30 5.95 3.23 -14.01
C ARG A 30 6.82 2.73 -15.16
N GLY A 31 8.10 2.46 -14.90
CA GLY A 31 8.99 1.89 -15.91
C GLY A 31 8.50 0.54 -16.45
N LEU A 32 7.90 -0.30 -15.60
CA LEU A 32 7.32 -1.57 -16.00
C LEU A 32 6.13 -1.37 -16.94
N VAL A 33 5.26 -0.41 -16.62
CA VAL A 33 4.12 -0.04 -17.48
C VAL A 33 4.61 0.42 -18.85
N ASP A 34 5.65 1.26 -18.91
CA ASP A 34 6.21 1.72 -20.19
C ASP A 34 6.77 0.56 -21.02
N ARG A 35 7.48 -0.39 -20.38
CA ARG A 35 8.02 -1.59 -21.05
C ARG A 35 6.95 -2.52 -21.58
N LEU A 36 5.93 -2.81 -20.77
CA LEU A 36 4.80 -3.65 -21.19
C LEU A 36 4.05 -2.99 -22.36
N ALA A 37 3.86 -1.67 -22.32
CA ALA A 37 3.23 -0.93 -23.42
C ALA A 37 4.08 -0.98 -24.70
N ALA A 38 5.41 -0.85 -24.60
CA ALA A 38 6.33 -0.96 -25.74
C ALA A 38 6.30 -2.35 -26.39
N GLN A 39 5.89 -3.39 -25.66
CA GLN A 39 5.68 -4.75 -26.18
C GLN A 39 4.25 -4.99 -26.71
N GLY A 40 3.42 -3.95 -26.81
CA GLY A 40 2.06 -4.02 -27.34
C GLY A 40 1.00 -4.49 -26.34
N HIS A 41 1.35 -4.66 -25.06
CA HIS A 41 0.35 -4.94 -24.02
C HIS A 41 -0.43 -3.68 -23.63
N LYS A 42 -1.51 -3.86 -22.85
CA LYS A 42 -2.37 -2.76 -22.37
C LYS A 42 -2.25 -2.54 -20.85
N PRO A 43 -1.06 -2.19 -20.33
CA PRO A 43 -0.87 -2.02 -18.91
C PRO A 43 -1.67 -0.84 -18.36
N LYS A 44 -1.96 -0.89 -17.06
CA LYS A 44 -2.56 0.19 -16.28
C LYS A 44 -1.76 0.32 -14.99
N PHE A 45 -1.04 1.42 -14.86
CA PHE A 45 -0.51 1.83 -13.56
C PHE A 45 -1.66 2.17 -12.62
N MET A 46 -1.57 1.69 -11.38
CA MET A 46 -2.54 2.02 -10.34
C MET A 46 -1.83 2.17 -9.00
N ARG A 47 -2.02 3.33 -8.38
CA ARG A 47 -1.81 3.52 -6.94
C ARG A 47 -3.13 3.91 -6.31
N TRP A 48 -3.26 3.69 -5.00
CA TRP A 48 -4.47 4.05 -4.26
C TRP A 48 -4.94 5.49 -4.53
N HIS A 49 -4.02 6.46 -4.54
CA HIS A 49 -4.35 7.87 -4.77
C HIS A 49 -4.95 8.13 -6.17
N ASP A 50 -4.52 7.41 -7.20
CA ASP A 50 -5.04 7.57 -8.57
C ASP A 50 -6.49 7.06 -8.70
N ILE A 51 -6.95 6.25 -7.75
CA ILE A 51 -8.35 5.81 -7.65
C ILE A 51 -9.19 6.91 -7.01
N LEU A 52 -8.65 7.58 -5.98
CA LEU A 52 -9.31 8.72 -5.35
C LEU A 52 -9.50 9.88 -6.33
N ASP A 53 -8.50 10.12 -7.18
CA ASP A 53 -8.47 11.20 -8.18
C ASP A 53 -9.39 10.96 -9.38
N GLN A 54 -10.07 9.82 -9.50
CA GLN A 54 -11.16 9.60 -10.47
C GLN A 54 -12.46 10.29 -10.00
N VAL A 55 -12.33 11.55 -9.59
CA VAL A 55 -13.25 12.31 -8.73
C VAL A 55 -14.68 12.36 -9.28
N ASP A 56 -14.81 12.45 -10.59
CA ASP A 56 -16.07 12.85 -11.24
C ASP A 56 -17.10 11.73 -11.39
N ARG A 57 -16.79 10.47 -11.02
CA ARG A 57 -17.74 9.36 -11.26
C ARG A 57 -18.91 9.33 -10.27
N GLY A 58 -18.74 9.89 -9.07
CA GLY A 58 -19.82 10.06 -8.07
C GLY A 58 -20.51 8.77 -7.59
N ASP A 59 -20.01 7.61 -8.00
CA ASP A 59 -20.66 6.30 -7.86
C ASP A 59 -19.84 5.35 -6.97
N PHE A 60 -20.44 4.20 -6.68
CA PHE A 60 -19.76 3.09 -6.01
C PHE A 60 -18.71 2.46 -6.96
N PRO A 61 -17.50 2.12 -6.48
CA PRO A 61 -17.02 2.19 -5.10
C PRO A 61 -16.39 3.53 -4.70
N TYR A 62 -16.20 4.46 -5.64
CA TYR A 62 -15.33 5.63 -5.48
C TYR A 62 -15.78 6.57 -4.36
N VAL A 63 -17.08 6.82 -4.22
CA VAL A 63 -17.61 7.65 -3.12
C VAL A 63 -17.36 6.99 -1.74
N THR A 64 -17.50 5.67 -1.67
CA THR A 64 -17.25 4.89 -0.45
C THR A 64 -15.77 4.91 -0.09
N VAL A 65 -14.88 4.66 -1.05
CA VAL A 65 -13.42 4.70 -0.86
C VAL A 65 -12.97 6.07 -0.35
N ARG A 66 -13.55 7.17 -0.87
CA ARG A 66 -13.27 8.53 -0.37
C ARG A 66 -13.72 8.74 1.07
N GLN A 67 -14.91 8.28 1.42
CA GLN A 67 -15.39 8.39 2.79
C GLN A 67 -14.54 7.55 3.74
N LEU A 68 -14.17 6.33 3.34
CA LEU A 68 -13.28 5.49 4.14
C LEU A 68 -11.92 6.17 4.38
N LEU A 69 -11.37 6.89 3.40
CA LEU A 69 -10.15 7.68 3.61
C LEU A 69 -10.32 8.76 4.69
N VAL A 70 -11.45 9.46 4.68
CA VAL A 70 -11.76 10.45 5.73
C VAL A 70 -11.83 9.77 7.09
N GLU A 71 -12.44 8.59 7.18
CA GLU A 71 -12.53 7.84 8.43
C GLU A 71 -11.18 7.25 8.87
N ILE A 72 -10.33 6.81 7.93
CA ILE A 72 -8.95 6.42 8.22
C ILE A 72 -8.22 7.57 8.91
N TRP A 73 -8.34 8.79 8.37
CA TRP A 73 -7.73 9.96 8.99
C TRP A 73 -8.35 10.25 10.37
N ARG A 74 -9.68 10.29 10.48
CA ARG A 74 -10.38 10.62 11.74
C ARG A 74 -10.05 9.63 12.86
N THR A 75 -9.98 8.34 12.55
CA THR A 75 -9.65 7.32 13.53
C THR A 75 -8.17 7.36 13.91
N ARG A 76 -7.28 7.59 12.94
CA ARG A 76 -5.83 7.68 13.18
C ARG A 76 -5.42 8.89 14.04
N TYR A 77 -6.05 10.05 13.80
CA TYR A 77 -5.74 11.30 14.48
C TYR A 77 -6.66 11.59 15.67
N GLY A 78 -7.84 10.98 15.73
CA GLY A 78 -8.85 11.24 16.74
C GLY A 78 -8.32 11.03 18.16
N GLY A 79 -8.36 12.08 18.98
CA GLY A 79 -7.87 12.04 20.36
C GLY A 79 -6.34 12.11 20.51
N ALA A 80 -5.58 12.16 19.41
CA ALA A 80 -4.16 12.52 19.44
C ALA A 80 -3.99 14.02 19.73
N THR A 81 -2.79 14.42 20.13
CA THR A 81 -2.42 15.79 20.47
C THR A 81 -1.64 16.41 19.30
N ASP A 82 -2.12 17.51 18.72
CA ASP A 82 -1.46 18.21 17.61
C ASP A 82 -0.22 19.03 18.05
N ALA A 83 0.44 19.70 17.08
CA ALA A 83 1.62 20.53 17.34
C ALA A 83 1.35 21.73 18.27
N HIS A 84 0.09 22.10 18.48
CA HIS A 84 -0.33 23.15 19.40
C HIS A 84 -0.74 22.61 20.78
N SER A 85 -0.44 21.33 21.05
CA SER A 85 -0.86 20.64 22.27
C SER A 85 -2.38 20.57 22.44
N LEU A 86 -3.13 20.66 21.35
CA LEU A 86 -4.58 20.52 21.35
C LEU A 86 -4.97 19.10 20.97
N ARG A 87 -5.96 18.56 21.68
CA ARG A 87 -6.56 17.29 21.26
C ARG A 87 -7.27 17.49 19.92
N VAL A 88 -6.97 16.63 18.96
CA VAL A 88 -7.72 16.55 17.71
C VAL A 88 -9.12 16.03 18.02
N GLN A 89 -10.07 16.95 18.16
CA GLN A 89 -11.47 16.63 18.45
C GLN A 89 -12.27 16.30 17.19
N HIS A 90 -11.93 16.94 16.07
CA HIS A 90 -12.65 16.78 14.81
C HIS A 90 -11.67 16.69 13.63
N GLY A 91 -11.80 15.63 12.84
CA GLY A 91 -11.18 15.57 11.51
C GLY A 91 -12.03 16.23 10.44
N PRO A 92 -11.55 16.24 9.18
CA PRO A 92 -12.28 16.88 8.09
C PRO A 92 -13.69 16.27 7.92
N PRO A 93 -14.75 17.07 7.70
CA PRO A 93 -16.12 16.60 7.54
C PRO A 93 -16.31 15.67 6.33
N SER A 94 -15.55 15.95 5.26
CA SER A 94 -15.68 15.31 3.96
C SER A 94 -14.33 15.13 3.28
N TYR A 95 -14.30 14.38 2.18
CA TYR A 95 -13.10 14.23 1.36
C TYR A 95 -12.69 15.54 0.66
N GLU A 96 -13.66 16.39 0.29
CA GLU A 96 -13.37 17.70 -0.28
C GLU A 96 -12.70 18.62 0.75
N ASP A 97 -13.14 18.56 2.00
CA ASP A 97 -12.48 19.29 3.08
C ASP A 97 -11.10 18.73 3.38
N PHE A 98 -10.93 17.40 3.35
CA PHE A 98 -9.64 16.74 3.47
C PHE A 98 -8.64 17.23 2.38
N LYS A 99 -9.08 17.30 1.12
CA LYS A 99 -8.28 17.83 0.00
C LYS A 99 -7.96 19.33 0.17
N ARG A 100 -8.97 20.15 0.48
CA ARG A 100 -8.84 21.61 0.59
C ARG A 100 -7.93 22.02 1.73
N ALA A 101 -8.05 21.34 2.86
CA ALA A 101 -7.22 21.59 4.02
C ALA A 101 -5.75 21.29 3.77
N ARG A 102 -5.40 20.72 2.59
CA ARG A 102 -4.08 20.19 2.28
C ARG A 102 -3.57 19.42 3.48
N LEU A 103 -4.42 18.54 4.03
CA LEU A 103 -4.02 17.53 5.01
C LEU A 103 -3.18 16.44 4.31
N ASP A 104 -2.53 16.79 3.20
CA ASP A 104 -1.18 16.38 2.89
C ASP A 104 -0.35 16.73 4.11
N PRO A 105 0.02 15.73 4.91
CA PRO A 105 0.28 15.97 6.30
C PRO A 105 1.63 16.70 6.37
N GLY A 106 1.55 18.01 6.59
CA GLY A 106 2.70 18.80 6.97
C GLY A 106 3.35 18.23 8.24
N PRO A 107 4.45 18.82 8.73
CA PRO A 107 5.24 18.27 9.85
C PRO A 107 4.54 18.38 11.22
N VAL A 108 3.22 18.40 11.27
CA VAL A 108 2.43 18.28 12.49
C VAL A 108 2.28 16.81 12.80
N TYR A 109 3.26 16.26 13.52
CA TYR A 109 3.17 14.94 14.11
C TYR A 109 2.22 15.01 15.30
N PRO A 110 1.04 14.38 15.22
CA PRO A 110 0.24 14.22 16.42
C PRO A 110 0.98 13.28 17.35
N VAL A 111 1.12 13.64 18.61
CA VAL A 111 1.62 12.74 19.66
C VAL A 111 0.45 12.18 20.45
N ASP A 112 0.71 11.24 21.36
CA ASP A 112 -0.33 10.70 22.25
C ASP A 112 -1.53 10.08 21.52
N ALA A 113 -1.28 9.35 20.42
CA ALA A 113 -2.32 8.61 19.74
C ALA A 113 -2.92 7.50 20.64
N HIS A 114 -4.14 7.07 20.31
CA HIS A 114 -4.80 5.93 20.95
C HIS A 114 -4.55 4.65 20.15
N ARG A 115 -4.29 3.51 20.83
CA ARG A 115 -4.17 2.23 20.13
C ARG A 115 -5.46 1.88 19.41
N SER A 116 -6.61 2.10 20.06
CA SER A 116 -7.93 1.88 19.47
C SER A 116 -8.12 2.62 18.15
N GLY A 117 -7.70 3.89 18.07
CA GLY A 117 -7.76 4.70 16.85
C GLY A 117 -6.86 4.16 15.73
N MET A 118 -5.64 3.75 16.07
CA MET A 118 -4.71 3.14 15.10
C MET A 118 -5.22 1.80 14.57
N VAL A 119 -5.66 0.91 15.46
CA VAL A 119 -6.23 -0.38 15.09
C VAL A 119 -7.45 -0.21 14.18
N ALA A 120 -8.38 0.69 14.52
CA ALA A 120 -9.52 1.00 13.68
C ALA A 120 -9.07 1.54 12.31
N SER A 121 -8.13 2.48 12.27
CA SER A 121 -7.54 3.00 11.03
C SER A 121 -6.91 1.88 10.18
N ALA A 122 -6.20 0.94 10.78
CA ALA A 122 -5.58 -0.18 10.06
C ALA A 122 -6.63 -1.10 9.42
N MET A 123 -7.72 -1.39 10.12
CA MET A 123 -8.82 -2.18 9.58
C MET A 123 -9.54 -1.44 8.44
N LEU A 124 -9.71 -0.12 8.56
CA LEU A 124 -10.28 0.70 7.49
C LEU A 124 -9.37 0.74 6.25
N GLU A 125 -8.05 0.88 6.41
CA GLU A 125 -7.07 0.77 5.31
C GLU A 125 -7.21 -0.58 4.60
N PHE A 126 -7.28 -1.67 5.37
CA PHE A 126 -7.41 -3.02 4.84
C PHE A 126 -8.71 -3.22 4.05
N VAL A 127 -9.86 -2.85 4.62
CA VAL A 127 -11.18 -2.97 3.96
C VAL A 127 -11.25 -2.12 2.69
N THR A 128 -10.64 -0.94 2.71
CA THR A 128 -10.61 -0.08 1.52
C THR A 128 -9.76 -0.68 0.41
N GLU A 129 -8.62 -1.29 0.74
CA GLU A 129 -7.79 -2.03 -0.22
C GLU A 129 -8.54 -3.23 -0.82
N MET A 130 -9.30 -3.96 0.00
CA MET A 130 -10.18 -5.04 -0.49
C MET A 130 -11.22 -4.51 -1.47
N LEU A 131 -11.91 -3.41 -1.13
CA LEU A 131 -12.92 -2.80 -2.00
C LEU A 131 -12.31 -2.33 -3.33
N ILE A 132 -11.12 -1.73 -3.28
CA ILE A 132 -10.35 -1.34 -4.48
C ILE A 132 -10.04 -2.56 -5.34
N HIS A 133 -9.57 -3.65 -4.73
CA HIS A 133 -9.25 -4.87 -5.45
C HIS A 133 -10.48 -5.41 -6.19
N THR A 134 -11.60 -5.59 -5.47
CA THR A 134 -12.80 -6.22 -6.03
C THR A 134 -13.53 -5.35 -7.04
N GLU A 135 -13.61 -4.04 -6.79
CA GLU A 135 -14.47 -3.16 -7.59
C GLU A 135 -13.71 -2.34 -8.61
N VAL A 136 -12.38 -2.27 -8.54
CA VAL A 136 -11.57 -1.50 -9.47
C VAL A 136 -10.58 -2.39 -10.19
N VAL A 137 -9.75 -3.14 -9.46
CA VAL A 137 -8.70 -3.99 -10.07
C VAL A 137 -9.32 -5.09 -10.92
N GLU A 138 -10.27 -5.86 -10.38
CA GLU A 138 -10.92 -6.95 -11.11
C GLU A 138 -11.63 -6.48 -12.39
N LYS A 139 -12.18 -5.25 -12.42
CA LYS A 139 -12.78 -4.70 -13.65
C LYS A 139 -11.76 -4.50 -14.78
N TYR A 140 -10.52 -4.15 -14.44
CA TYR A 140 -9.45 -4.06 -15.44
C TYR A 140 -8.94 -5.44 -15.84
N LEU A 141 -8.80 -6.36 -14.89
CA LEU A 141 -8.36 -7.73 -15.17
C LEU A 141 -9.39 -8.46 -16.04
N SER A 142 -10.68 -8.34 -15.77
CA SER A 142 -11.75 -8.94 -16.58
C SER A 142 -11.79 -8.40 -18.02
N SER A 143 -11.16 -7.24 -18.27
CA SER A 143 -11.00 -6.67 -19.62
C SER A 143 -9.71 -7.09 -20.34
N GLY A 144 -8.97 -8.06 -19.79
CA GLY A 144 -7.72 -8.57 -20.34
C GLY A 144 -6.53 -7.61 -20.19
N ARG A 145 -6.60 -6.64 -19.27
CA ARG A 145 -5.51 -5.68 -19.04
C ARG A 145 -4.51 -6.17 -18.00
N ILE A 146 -3.28 -5.68 -18.12
CA ILE A 146 -2.25 -5.88 -17.09
C ILE A 146 -2.37 -4.73 -16.08
N VAL A 147 -2.63 -5.03 -14.82
CA VAL A 147 -2.67 -4.03 -13.74
C VAL A 147 -1.35 -4.08 -13.00
N VAL A 148 -0.60 -2.97 -12.99
CA VAL A 148 0.65 -2.82 -12.24
C VAL A 148 0.38 -1.91 -11.05
N ARG A 149 0.46 -2.48 -9.85
CA ARG A 149 0.19 -1.81 -8.59
C ARG A 149 1.45 -1.40 -7.84
N ASP A 150 1.51 -0.14 -7.45
CA ASP A 150 2.43 0.34 -6.42
C ASP A 150 1.80 0.13 -5.04
N GLY A 151 2.14 -0.99 -4.41
CA GLY A 151 1.60 -1.42 -3.13
C GLY A 151 0.63 -2.60 -3.25
N PHE A 152 0.37 -3.21 -2.10
CA PHE A 152 -0.50 -4.37 -1.91
C PHE A 152 -1.38 -4.15 -0.67
N ALA A 153 -2.52 -4.86 -0.60
CA ALA A 153 -3.53 -4.71 0.45
C ALA A 153 -2.97 -4.76 1.88
N TYR A 154 -1.88 -5.50 2.05
CA TYR A 154 -1.16 -5.71 3.30
C TYR A 154 -0.50 -4.46 3.87
N ARG A 155 0.05 -3.60 3.00
CA ARG A 155 1.11 -2.66 3.37
C ARG A 155 0.69 -1.60 4.38
N ASN A 156 -0.37 -0.85 4.10
CA ASN A 156 -0.75 0.28 4.96
C ASN A 156 -1.30 -0.21 6.30
N ALA A 157 -2.11 -1.27 6.29
CA ALA A 157 -2.66 -1.86 7.51
C ALA A 157 -1.55 -2.34 8.45
N MET A 158 -0.55 -3.06 7.92
CA MET A 158 0.59 -3.52 8.70
C MET A 158 1.40 -2.38 9.31
N LYS A 159 1.70 -1.34 8.52
CA LYS A 159 2.39 -0.16 9.03
C LYS A 159 1.67 0.46 10.22
N VAL A 160 0.35 0.63 10.12
CA VAL A 160 -0.45 1.24 11.18
C VAL A 160 -0.54 0.34 12.42
N LEU A 161 -0.67 -0.99 12.24
CA LEU A 161 -0.66 -1.94 13.36
C LEU A 161 0.67 -1.98 14.08
N GLN A 162 1.80 -1.88 13.36
CA GLN A 162 3.11 -1.81 13.99
C GLN A 162 3.27 -0.52 14.81
N VAL A 163 2.81 0.62 14.28
CA VAL A 163 2.76 1.88 15.07
C VAL A 163 1.84 1.73 16.29
N ALA A 164 0.69 1.05 16.16
CA ALA A 164 -0.21 0.81 17.29
C ALA A 164 0.47 0.02 18.42
N ASN A 165 1.29 -0.97 18.07
CA ASN A 165 2.03 -1.79 19.03
C ASN A 165 3.05 -0.96 19.84
N GLU A 166 3.57 0.11 19.24
CA GLU A 166 4.55 1.01 19.85
C GLU A 166 3.92 2.15 20.67
N ILE A 167 2.59 2.32 20.63
CA ILE A 167 1.91 3.31 21.46
C ILE A 167 1.89 2.80 22.92
N PRO A 168 2.34 3.60 23.91
CA PRO A 168 2.49 3.15 25.30
C PRO A 168 1.16 3.06 26.09
N ARG A 169 0.02 3.34 25.48
CA ARG A 169 -1.30 3.32 26.14
C ARG A 169 -1.86 1.90 26.17
N ASP A 170 -2.56 1.54 27.24
CA ASP A 170 -3.12 0.19 27.43
C ASP A 170 -4.62 0.11 27.12
N ASP A 171 -5.10 0.89 26.13
CA ASP A 171 -6.52 0.88 25.73
C ASP A 171 -6.88 -0.31 24.83
N ILE A 172 -5.88 -0.94 24.20
CA ILE A 172 -5.99 -2.20 23.46
C ILE A 172 -4.81 -3.09 23.87
N PRO A 173 -5.05 -4.34 24.31
CA PRO A 173 -3.99 -5.29 24.66
C PRO A 173 -3.08 -5.65 23.48
N ASP A 174 -1.80 -5.91 23.76
CA ASP A 174 -0.80 -6.32 22.75
C ASP A 174 -1.21 -7.60 22.01
N ASP A 175 -1.84 -8.57 22.70
CA ASP A 175 -2.28 -9.83 22.09
C ASP A 175 -3.42 -9.61 21.08
N PHE A 176 -4.23 -8.57 21.26
CA PHE A 176 -5.23 -8.17 20.27
C PHE A 176 -4.59 -7.61 19.01
N ILE A 177 -3.58 -6.74 19.15
CA ILE A 177 -2.84 -6.17 18.00
C ILE A 177 -2.13 -7.29 17.23
N ALA A 178 -1.48 -8.23 17.94
CA ALA A 178 -0.85 -9.40 17.33
C ALA A 178 -1.86 -10.24 16.53
N ARG A 179 -3.06 -10.48 17.07
CA ARG A 179 -4.14 -11.18 16.33
C ARG A 179 -4.65 -10.38 15.14
N ALA A 180 -4.69 -9.05 15.21
CA ALA A 180 -5.07 -8.21 14.09
C ALA A 180 -4.03 -8.29 12.95
N ILE A 181 -2.74 -8.31 13.29
CA ILE A 181 -1.64 -8.55 12.35
C ILE A 181 -1.79 -9.91 11.67
N GLU A 182 -2.00 -10.97 12.45
CA GLU A 182 -2.20 -12.32 11.94
C GLU A 182 -3.43 -12.38 11.02
N PHE A 183 -4.55 -11.80 11.43
CA PHE A 183 -5.77 -11.73 10.63
C PHE A 183 -5.54 -11.07 9.26
N VAL A 184 -4.87 -9.91 9.23
CA VAL A 184 -4.57 -9.21 7.97
C VAL A 184 -3.62 -10.04 7.10
N SER A 185 -2.58 -10.65 7.69
CA SER A 185 -1.62 -11.49 6.98
C SER A 185 -2.26 -12.74 6.38
N GLU A 186 -3.05 -13.47 7.16
CA GLU A 186 -3.76 -14.66 6.71
C GLU A 186 -4.80 -14.32 5.65
N THR A 187 -5.56 -13.24 5.82
CA THR A 187 -6.55 -12.83 4.81
C THR A 187 -5.85 -12.44 3.50
N CYS A 188 -4.74 -11.71 3.57
CA CYS A 188 -3.93 -11.38 2.41
C CYS A 188 -3.33 -12.62 1.73
N SER A 189 -3.10 -13.73 2.44
CA SER A 189 -2.61 -14.99 1.85
C SER A 189 -3.63 -15.69 0.95
N SER A 190 -4.91 -15.33 1.05
CA SER A 190 -5.97 -15.91 0.23
C SER A 190 -5.71 -15.69 -1.27
N PRO A 191 -5.87 -16.71 -2.12
CA PRO A 191 -5.78 -16.57 -3.58
C PRO A 191 -6.70 -15.48 -4.14
N PHE A 192 -7.76 -15.13 -3.43
CA PHE A 192 -8.66 -14.04 -3.79
C PHE A 192 -7.96 -12.67 -3.83
N LEU A 193 -7.04 -12.38 -2.90
CA LEU A 193 -6.35 -11.09 -2.84
C LEU A 193 -4.99 -11.14 -3.51
N GLN A 194 -4.40 -12.32 -3.66
CA GLN A 194 -3.05 -12.47 -4.19
C GLN A 194 -2.93 -11.94 -5.63
N PRO A 195 -1.83 -11.23 -5.96
CA PRO A 195 -1.51 -10.91 -7.34
C PRO A 195 -1.07 -12.17 -8.11
N ASP A 196 -1.20 -12.15 -9.42
CA ASP A 196 -0.61 -13.18 -10.28
C ASP A 196 0.93 -13.11 -10.23
N VAL A 197 1.48 -11.91 -10.05
CA VAL A 197 2.90 -11.66 -9.83
C VAL A 197 3.10 -10.74 -8.63
N GLY A 198 3.55 -11.31 -7.51
CA GLY A 198 3.96 -10.56 -6.33
C GLY A 198 5.46 -10.34 -6.29
N VAL A 199 5.90 -9.10 -6.07
CA VAL A 199 7.31 -8.74 -5.95
C VAL A 199 7.55 -7.95 -4.67
N PHE A 200 8.41 -8.45 -3.80
CA PHE A 200 8.97 -7.70 -2.69
C PHE A 200 10.30 -7.05 -3.10
N MET A 201 10.32 -5.72 -3.12
CA MET A 201 11.51 -4.92 -3.38
C MET A 201 12.28 -4.72 -2.07
N LYS A 202 13.33 -5.52 -1.90
CA LYS A 202 14.16 -5.56 -0.71
C LYS A 202 15.19 -4.43 -0.74
N VAL A 203 15.08 -3.51 0.21
CA VAL A 203 15.94 -2.33 0.39
C VAL A 203 16.15 -2.14 1.89
N ALA A 204 17.38 -1.84 2.29
CA ALA A 204 17.75 -1.51 3.65
C ALA A 204 17.00 -0.24 4.13
N PRO A 205 16.44 -0.23 5.35
CA PRO A 205 15.76 0.94 5.90
C PRO A 205 16.56 2.24 5.82
N GLU A 206 17.88 2.19 6.04
CA GLU A 206 18.79 3.34 5.98
C GLU A 206 18.85 3.95 4.58
N GLU A 207 18.88 3.10 3.57
CA GLU A 207 18.88 3.52 2.17
C GLU A 207 17.53 4.12 1.77
N CYS A 208 16.43 3.54 2.25
CA CYS A 208 15.10 4.12 2.10
C CYS A 208 14.99 5.52 2.74
N TYR A 209 15.52 5.68 3.95
CA TYR A 209 15.56 6.96 4.66
C TYR A 209 16.33 8.01 3.85
N ARG A 210 17.54 7.65 3.39
CA ARG A 210 18.37 8.53 2.56
C ARG A 210 17.63 9.00 1.31
N ARG A 211 16.92 8.10 0.63
CA ARG A 211 16.14 8.41 -0.59
C ARG A 211 14.96 9.34 -0.28
N ILE A 212 14.25 9.15 0.83
CA ILE A 212 13.12 9.99 1.23
C ILE A 212 13.58 11.40 1.62
N VAL A 213 14.63 11.51 2.43
CA VAL A 213 15.18 12.81 2.82
C VAL A 213 15.63 13.60 1.59
N ALA A 214 16.27 12.94 0.62
CA ALA A 214 16.66 13.59 -0.64
C ALA A 214 15.47 14.10 -1.49
N ARG A 215 14.25 13.61 -1.24
CA ARG A 215 13.02 13.98 -1.96
C ARG A 215 12.17 15.04 -1.26
N GLY A 216 12.57 15.51 -0.08
CA GLY A 216 11.85 16.57 0.63
C GLY A 216 11.54 16.28 2.10
N GLY A 217 11.99 15.13 2.63
CA GLY A 217 11.85 14.79 4.05
C GLY A 217 10.89 13.63 4.30
N VAL A 218 10.84 13.20 5.56
CA VAL A 218 10.00 12.09 6.04
C VAL A 218 8.59 12.60 6.27
N GLY A 219 7.62 11.93 5.67
CA GLY A 219 6.21 12.16 5.90
C GLY A 219 5.76 11.64 7.27
N PRO A 220 4.71 12.19 7.86
CA PRO A 220 4.24 11.84 9.21
C PRO A 220 3.63 10.45 9.36
N PHE A 221 3.62 9.65 8.29
CA PHE A 221 3.21 8.25 8.29
C PHE A 221 4.37 7.30 8.03
N GLU A 222 5.60 7.80 7.97
CA GLU A 222 6.76 7.03 7.55
C GLU A 222 7.65 6.63 8.74
N ASP A 223 7.42 7.23 9.92
CA ASP A 223 8.11 6.96 11.18
C ASP A 223 7.13 6.73 12.36
N MET A 224 7.64 6.70 13.60
CA MET A 224 6.83 6.48 14.82
C MET A 224 6.36 7.78 15.48
N GLY A 225 6.19 8.89 14.75
CA GLY A 225 5.81 10.17 15.35
C GLY A 225 4.54 10.13 16.23
N PHE A 226 3.59 9.27 15.89
CA PHE A 226 2.37 9.04 16.69
C PHE A 226 2.60 8.46 18.09
N THR A 227 3.77 7.87 18.33
CA THR A 227 4.19 7.34 19.63
C THR A 227 5.01 8.37 20.42
N GLY A 228 5.19 9.59 19.89
CA GLY A 228 6.11 10.59 20.41
C GLY A 228 7.58 10.37 20.03
N LYS A 229 7.88 9.36 19.19
CA LYS A 229 9.23 9.05 18.70
C LYS A 229 9.32 9.39 17.21
N ALA A 230 9.62 10.64 16.85
CA ALA A 230 9.81 11.04 15.45
C ALA A 230 11.30 11.10 15.06
N GLY A 231 11.58 11.01 13.76
CA GLY A 231 12.90 11.24 13.19
C GLY A 231 13.66 9.97 12.76
N PRO A 232 14.96 10.12 12.39
CA PRO A 232 15.70 9.10 11.64
C PRO A 232 15.72 7.72 12.29
N SER A 233 15.98 7.64 13.60
CA SER A 233 16.04 6.37 14.32
C SER A 233 14.68 5.67 14.33
N SER A 234 13.60 6.43 14.54
CA SER A 234 12.25 5.88 14.56
C SER A 234 11.76 5.43 13.19
N PHE A 235 12.19 6.11 12.12
CA PHE A 235 11.97 5.65 10.75
C PHE A 235 12.67 4.32 10.52
N ILE A 236 13.96 4.22 10.83
CA ILE A 236 14.77 3.00 10.61
C ILE A 236 14.20 1.83 11.41
N GLU A 237 13.81 2.05 12.66
CA GLU A 237 13.20 1.04 13.53
C GLU A 237 11.87 0.52 12.97
N LEU A 238 10.92 1.42 12.66
CA LEU A 238 9.62 1.03 12.10
C LEU A 238 9.78 0.32 10.75
N GLN A 239 10.59 0.89 9.85
CA GLN A 239 10.77 0.32 8.52
C GLN A 239 11.59 -0.98 8.58
N GLY A 240 12.46 -1.16 9.57
CA GLY A 240 13.14 -2.43 9.85
C GLY A 240 12.16 -3.54 10.26
N ALA A 241 11.27 -3.25 11.21
CA ALA A 241 10.22 -4.20 11.60
C ALA A 241 9.30 -4.56 10.42
N LEU A 242 8.93 -3.57 9.60
CA LEU A 242 8.14 -3.79 8.39
C LEU A 242 8.91 -4.55 7.30
N HIS A 243 10.22 -4.36 7.21
CA HIS A 243 11.06 -5.08 6.27
C HIS A 243 11.04 -6.58 6.57
N GLU A 244 11.29 -6.97 7.83
CA GLU A 244 11.24 -8.35 8.27
C GLU A 244 9.84 -8.97 8.09
N GLU A 245 8.80 -8.20 8.40
CA GLU A 245 7.41 -8.60 8.18
C GLU A 245 7.11 -8.88 6.70
N TYR A 246 7.45 -7.93 5.82
CA TYR A 246 7.16 -8.05 4.39
C TYR A 246 7.99 -9.14 3.72
N GLU A 247 9.25 -9.31 4.12
CA GLU A 247 10.10 -10.38 3.60
C GLU A 247 9.56 -11.76 4.00
N ARG A 248 9.16 -11.93 5.26
CA ARG A 248 8.53 -13.16 5.74
C ARG A 248 7.23 -13.46 5.02
N ALA A 249 6.36 -12.46 4.87
CA ALA A 249 5.09 -12.61 4.15
C ALA A 249 5.31 -12.97 2.68
N ALA A 250 6.21 -12.25 1.99
CA ALA A 250 6.58 -12.53 0.60
C ALA A 250 7.11 -13.96 0.43
N THR A 251 7.97 -14.42 1.35
CA THR A 251 8.49 -15.79 1.34
C THR A 251 7.37 -16.81 1.53
N LYS A 252 6.47 -16.59 2.51
CA LYS A 252 5.32 -17.47 2.78
C LYS A 252 4.39 -17.57 1.58
N TRP A 253 4.17 -16.46 0.87
CA TRP A 253 3.28 -16.42 -0.29
C TRP A 253 3.95 -16.86 -1.60
N GLY A 254 5.24 -17.18 -1.58
CA GLY A 254 5.99 -17.55 -2.79
C GLY A 254 6.22 -16.39 -3.76
N TRP A 255 6.25 -15.15 -3.25
CA TRP A 255 6.54 -13.97 -4.05
C TRP A 255 8.00 -13.90 -4.44
N HIS A 256 8.27 -13.18 -5.52
CA HIS A 256 9.64 -12.87 -5.92
C HIS A 256 10.23 -11.84 -4.96
N ILE A 257 11.45 -12.08 -4.48
CA ILE A 257 12.21 -11.13 -3.67
C ILE A 257 13.34 -10.60 -4.55
N VAL A 258 13.36 -9.28 -4.76
CA VAL A 258 14.37 -8.61 -5.57
C VAL A 258 15.15 -7.67 -4.66
N ASP A 259 16.41 -8.02 -4.39
CA ASP A 259 17.35 -7.16 -3.66
C ASP A 259 17.85 -6.05 -4.58
N ILE A 260 17.63 -4.80 -4.16
CA ILE A 260 17.98 -3.60 -4.92
C ILE A 260 18.75 -2.59 -4.07
N ASN A 261 19.46 -3.05 -3.05
CA ASN A 261 20.31 -2.22 -2.20
C ASN A 261 21.43 -1.53 -2.99
N GLU A 262 22.06 -2.26 -3.90
CA GLU A 262 23.20 -1.80 -4.68
C GLU A 262 22.87 -1.58 -6.16
N CYS A 263 21.60 -1.74 -6.53
CA CYS A 263 21.15 -1.58 -7.92
C CYS A 263 20.78 -0.13 -8.23
N SER A 264 21.12 0.29 -9.45
CA SER A 264 20.52 1.46 -10.08
C SER A 264 19.00 1.25 -10.30
N PRO A 265 18.21 2.34 -10.45
CA PRO A 265 16.80 2.22 -10.80
C PRO A 265 16.53 1.45 -12.09
N ALA A 266 17.46 1.46 -13.04
CA ALA A 266 17.35 0.72 -14.29
C ALA A 266 17.50 -0.79 -14.07
N GLU A 267 18.49 -1.22 -13.30
CA GLU A 267 18.70 -2.63 -12.96
C GLU A 267 17.55 -3.18 -12.11
N ALA A 268 17.05 -2.40 -11.15
CA ALA A 268 15.86 -2.76 -10.38
C ALA A 268 14.64 -2.96 -11.30
N LEU A 269 14.47 -2.08 -12.29
CA LEU A 269 13.42 -2.22 -13.29
C LEU A 269 13.64 -3.45 -14.19
N ASP A 270 14.87 -3.72 -14.61
CA ASP A 270 15.21 -4.89 -15.42
C ASP A 270 14.79 -6.18 -14.73
N ALA A 271 15.19 -6.36 -13.47
CA ALA A 271 14.87 -7.55 -12.69
C ALA A 271 13.35 -7.75 -12.52
N VAL A 272 12.60 -6.68 -12.19
CA VAL A 272 11.14 -6.76 -12.05
C VAL A 272 10.44 -6.99 -13.40
N ALA A 273 10.94 -6.36 -14.47
CA ALA A 273 10.39 -6.53 -15.80
C ALA A 273 10.58 -7.94 -16.34
N GLU A 274 11.74 -8.55 -16.12
CA GLU A 274 12.01 -9.94 -16.51
C GLU A 274 10.96 -10.89 -15.90
N ILE A 275 10.71 -10.77 -14.60
CA ILE A 275 9.71 -11.57 -13.87
C ILE A 275 8.31 -11.37 -14.47
N ALA A 276 7.85 -10.11 -14.57
CA ALA A 276 6.50 -9.81 -15.00
C ALA A 276 6.26 -10.19 -16.47
N ILE A 277 7.20 -9.90 -17.37
CA ILE A 277 7.09 -10.20 -18.80
C ILE A 277 7.13 -11.71 -19.06
N ALA A 278 8.00 -12.45 -18.35
CA ALA A 278 8.03 -13.91 -18.46
C ALA A 278 6.68 -14.53 -18.11
N HIS A 279 6.04 -14.03 -17.05
CA HIS A 279 4.71 -14.48 -16.65
C HIS A 279 3.65 -14.16 -17.72
N VAL A 280 3.60 -12.90 -18.19
CA VAL A 280 2.66 -12.46 -19.24
C VAL A 280 2.83 -13.28 -20.52
N GLY A 281 4.07 -13.54 -20.95
CA GLY A 281 4.36 -14.32 -22.16
C GLY A 281 4.10 -15.83 -22.01
N SER A 282 4.05 -16.36 -20.79
CA SER A 282 3.66 -17.76 -20.54
C SER A 282 2.16 -17.99 -20.75
N LEU A 283 1.33 -17.04 -20.31
CA LEU A 283 -0.12 -17.11 -20.44
C LEU A 283 -0.58 -17.00 -21.90
N GLN A 284 0.09 -16.19 -22.71
CA GLN A 284 -0.24 -16.05 -24.13
C GLN A 284 0.05 -17.34 -24.93
N ARG A 285 1.13 -18.06 -24.60
CA ARG A 285 1.48 -19.32 -25.25
C ARG A 285 0.52 -20.47 -24.95
N THR A 286 -0.17 -20.43 -23.81
CA THR A 286 -1.20 -21.43 -23.47
C THR A 286 -2.55 -21.16 -24.13
N THR A 287 -2.75 -20.00 -24.76
CA THR A 287 -4.01 -19.60 -25.39
C THR A 287 -4.00 -19.68 -26.92
N GLU A 288 -2.87 -20.00 -27.53
CA GLU A 288 -2.79 -20.29 -28.98
C GLU A 288 -3.11 -21.78 -29.21
N PRO A 289 -4.14 -22.11 -30.03
CA PRO A 289 -4.55 -23.48 -30.31
C PRO A 289 -3.60 -24.27 -31.21
#